data_AF-A0A447U643-F1
#
_entry.id   AF-A0A447U643-F1
#
_cell.length_a   1.000
_cell.length_b   1.000
_cell.length_c   1.000
_cell.angle_alpha   90.00
_cell.angle_beta   90.00
_cell.angle_gamma   90.00
#
_symmetry.space_group_name_H-M   'P 1'
#
loop_
_entity.id
_entity.type
_entity.pdbx_description
1 polymer ?
#
loop_
_entity_poly.entity_id
_entity_poly.type
_entity_poly.pdbx_seq_one_letter_code
_entity_poly.pdbx_strand_id
1 'polypeptide(L)'
;MSLPYLSLSQARCLHLAAQGLLKKPRRNALPGDVLAAISRMALLQIDTINVVARSPYLVLFSRLGSYPQAWLDEALRRGELMEYWAHEACFLPRRDFKTYPPSYAVAGKDGLEISRGMDA
;
A
#
# COMPACT_ATOMS: atom_id res chain seq x y z
N MET A 1 -18.38 -29.79 -8.83
CA MET A 1 -16.94 -29.43 -8.92
C MET A 1 -16.37 -29.48 -7.50
N SER A 2 -15.26 -30.18 -7.26
CA SER A 2 -14.60 -30.13 -5.93
C SER A 2 -13.83 -28.82 -5.80
N LEU A 3 -13.98 -28.13 -4.68
CA LEU A 3 -13.18 -26.94 -4.39
C LEU A 3 -11.70 -27.34 -4.23
N PRO A 4 -10.75 -26.54 -4.72
CA PRO A 4 -9.34 -26.81 -4.53
C PRO A 4 -8.98 -26.76 -3.03
N TYR A 5 -8.30 -27.81 -2.55
CA TYR A 5 -7.76 -27.87 -1.19
C TYR A 5 -6.34 -27.30 -1.14
N LEU A 6 -6.09 -26.35 -0.24
CA LEU A 6 -4.76 -25.82 0.05
C LEU A 6 -4.33 -26.26 1.45
N SER A 7 -3.21 -26.98 1.55
CA SER A 7 -2.53 -27.16 2.83
C SER A 7 -2.09 -25.80 3.40
N LEU A 8 -1.88 -25.75 4.71
CA LEU A 8 -1.43 -24.54 5.40
C LEU A 8 -0.13 -23.97 4.83
N SER A 9 0.82 -24.84 4.46
CA SER A 9 2.08 -24.44 3.82
C SER A 9 1.85 -23.81 2.45
N GLN A 10 0.94 -24.38 1.63
CA GLN A 10 0.58 -23.80 0.34
C GLN A 10 -0.12 -22.45 0.50
N ALA A 11 -1.05 -22.33 1.45
CA ALA A 11 -1.74 -21.06 1.73
C ALA A 11 -0.75 -19.95 2.16
N ARG A 12 0.22 -20.26 3.04
CA ARG A 12 1.27 -19.31 3.44
C ARG A 12 2.14 -18.89 2.26
N CYS A 13 2.62 -19.84 1.46
CA CYS A 13 3.42 -19.54 0.28
C CYS A 13 2.65 -18.69 -0.72
N LEU A 14 1.36 -18.98 -0.92
CA LEU A 14 0.48 -18.19 -1.78
C LEU A 14 0.32 -16.76 -1.25
N HIS A 15 0.12 -16.59 0.06
CA HIS A 15 0.01 -15.26 0.67
C HIS A 15 1.32 -14.46 0.55
N LEU A 16 2.47 -15.07 0.86
CA LEU A 16 3.78 -14.45 0.67
C LEU A 16 4.05 -14.12 -0.80
N ALA A 17 3.60 -14.98 -1.72
CA ALA A 17 3.68 -14.72 -3.15
C ALA A 17 2.78 -13.54 -3.53
N ALA A 18 1.53 -13.47 -3.07
CA ALA A 18 0.65 -12.35 -3.37
C ALA A 18 1.24 -11.02 -2.87
N GLN A 19 1.84 -11.02 -1.68
CA GLN A 19 2.45 -9.83 -1.05
C GLN A 19 3.84 -9.46 -1.60
N GLY A 20 4.47 -10.33 -2.38
CA GLY A 20 5.81 -10.09 -2.93
C GLY A 20 6.96 -10.36 -1.99
N LEU A 21 6.72 -11.18 -0.97
CA LEU A 21 7.69 -11.54 0.07
C LEU A 21 8.24 -12.96 -0.09
N LEU A 22 7.67 -13.77 -1.00
CA LEU A 22 8.12 -15.16 -1.19
C LEU A 22 9.54 -15.27 -1.77
N LYS A 23 9.95 -14.29 -2.57
CA LYS A 23 11.26 -14.29 -3.26
C LYS A 23 12.02 -13.02 -2.90
N LYS A 24 13.31 -13.18 -2.59
CA LYS A 24 14.21 -12.05 -2.40
C LYS A 24 14.36 -11.24 -3.71
N PRO A 25 14.42 -9.90 -3.66
CA PRO A 25 14.76 -9.08 -4.81
C PRO A 25 16.08 -9.51 -5.45
N ARG A 26 16.12 -9.58 -6.78
CA ARG A 26 17.29 -10.02 -7.56
C ARG A 26 18.13 -8.88 -8.12
N ARG A 27 17.63 -7.65 -8.04
CA ARG A 27 18.29 -6.42 -8.50
C ARG A 27 18.00 -5.29 -7.54
N ASN A 28 18.77 -4.22 -7.67
CA ASN A 28 18.46 -2.95 -7.00
C ASN A 28 17.12 -2.42 -7.48
N ALA A 29 16.41 -1.74 -6.58
CA ALA A 29 15.13 -1.10 -6.88
C ALA A 29 15.32 0.05 -7.88
N LEU A 30 14.28 0.28 -8.67
CA LEU A 30 14.10 1.41 -9.58
C LEU A 30 12.89 2.23 -9.10
N PRO A 31 12.77 3.52 -9.50
CA PRO A 31 11.67 4.38 -9.03
C PRO A 31 10.28 3.77 -9.20
N GLY A 32 10.01 3.15 -10.36
CA GLY A 32 8.73 2.51 -10.64
C GLY A 32 8.39 1.30 -9.76
N ASP A 33 9.38 0.71 -9.07
CA ASP A 33 9.13 -0.43 -8.19
C ASP A 33 8.35 -0.05 -6.92
N VAL A 34 8.41 1.22 -6.50
CA VAL A 34 7.59 1.72 -5.37
C VAL A 34 6.12 1.64 -5.73
N LEU A 35 5.74 2.23 -6.87
CA LEU A 35 4.36 2.16 -7.37
C LEU A 35 3.94 0.70 -7.61
N ALA A 36 4.81 -0.12 -8.19
CA ALA A 36 4.52 -1.54 -8.42
C ALA A 36 4.30 -2.33 -7.12
N ALA A 37 5.10 -2.07 -6.08
CA ALA A 37 4.95 -2.71 -4.78
C ALA A 37 3.63 -2.33 -4.11
N ILE A 38 3.29 -1.03 -4.09
CA ILE A 38 2.01 -0.55 -3.53
C ILE A 38 0.84 -1.09 -4.34
N SER A 39 0.94 -1.06 -5.67
CA SER A 39 -0.09 -1.62 -6.57
C SER A 39 -0.34 -3.11 -6.37
N ARG A 40 0.67 -3.87 -5.94
CA ARG A 40 0.53 -5.29 -5.63
C ARG A 40 -0.15 -5.52 -4.28
N MET A 41 0.15 -4.69 -3.28
CA MET A 41 -0.52 -4.71 -1.97
C MET A 41 -1.92 -4.09 -2.03
N ALA A 42 -2.20 -3.35 -3.11
CA ALA A 42 -3.36 -2.50 -3.36
C ALA A 42 -3.49 -1.28 -2.44
N LEU A 43 -3.10 -1.38 -1.16
CA LEU A 43 -3.04 -0.28 -0.21
C LEU A 43 -1.73 -0.34 0.59
N LEU A 44 -1.14 0.82 0.88
CA LEU A 44 -0.03 0.94 1.84
C LEU A 44 -0.44 1.87 2.98
N GLN A 45 -0.67 1.32 4.17
CA GLN A 45 -1.11 2.10 5.32
C GLN A 45 -0.14 3.24 5.68
N ILE A 46 -0.69 4.40 6.02
CA ILE A 46 0.01 5.54 6.61
C ILE A 46 -0.15 5.39 8.12
N ASP A 47 0.97 5.26 8.82
CA ASP A 47 1.02 5.05 10.27
C ASP A 47 1.85 6.17 10.92
N THR A 48 1.47 6.55 12.13
CA THR A 48 2.14 7.56 12.94
C THR A 48 3.34 7.00 13.70
N ILE A 49 3.47 5.67 13.85
CA ILE A 49 4.61 5.02 14.51
C ILE A 49 5.91 5.27 13.71
N ASN A 50 6.93 5.78 14.39
CA ASN A 50 8.19 6.24 13.77
C ASN A 50 9.47 5.95 14.59
N VAL A 51 9.46 4.98 15.51
CA VAL A 51 10.60 4.69 16.42
C VAL A 51 11.92 4.45 15.69
N VAL A 52 11.89 3.78 14.54
CA VAL A 52 13.07 3.54 13.67
C VAL A 52 12.93 4.33 12.36
N ALA A 53 11.77 4.19 11.73
CA ALA A 53 11.31 4.96 10.57
C ALA A 53 9.79 4.85 10.52
N ARG A 54 9.11 5.69 9.72
CA ARG A 54 7.67 5.54 9.49
C ARG A 54 7.37 4.17 8.86
N SER A 55 6.28 3.54 9.29
CA SER A 55 5.84 2.22 8.81
C SER A 55 5.87 2.03 7.27
N PRO A 56 5.40 2.99 6.44
CA PRO A 56 5.43 2.84 4.98
C PRO A 56 6.82 2.54 4.43
N TYR A 57 7.86 3.15 5.01
CA TYR A 57 9.22 2.97 4.55
C TYR A 57 9.78 1.59 4.88
N LEU A 58 9.43 1.04 6.05
CA LEU A 58 9.82 -0.31 6.45
C LEU A 58 9.12 -1.36 5.59
N VAL A 59 7.81 -1.18 5.32
CA VAL A 59 7.02 -2.09 4.48
C VAL A 59 7.59 -2.14 3.05
N LEU A 60 7.95 -0.99 2.48
CA LEU A 60 8.61 -0.91 1.17
C LEU A 60 10.02 -1.51 1.21
N PHE A 61 10.81 -1.23 2.24
CA PHE A 61 12.15 -1.82 2.40
C PHE A 61 12.12 -3.34 2.42
N SER A 62 11.16 -3.97 3.10
CA SER A 62 11.01 -5.43 3.12
C SER A 62 10.77 -6.04 1.73
N ARG A 63 10.28 -5.26 0.76
CA ARG A 63 9.95 -5.72 -0.60
C ARG A 63 10.98 -5.31 -1.64
N LEU A 64 11.61 -4.15 -1.45
CA LEU A 64 12.51 -3.53 -2.43
C LEU A 64 13.98 -3.62 -2.02
N GLY A 65 14.28 -3.91 -0.75
CA GLY A 65 15.59 -3.70 -0.17
C GLY A 65 15.87 -2.20 0.00
N SER A 66 17.16 -1.83 -0.04
CA SER A 66 17.55 -0.41 0.02
C SER A 66 17.03 0.33 -1.22
N TYR A 67 16.30 1.43 -0.99
CA TYR A 67 15.78 2.30 -2.04
C TYR A 67 15.75 3.75 -1.54
N PRO A 68 15.84 4.75 -2.42
CA PRO A 68 15.62 6.15 -2.06
C PRO A 68 14.17 6.41 -1.65
N GLN A 69 13.94 6.82 -0.40
CA GLN A 69 12.59 7.08 0.12
C GLN A 69 11.85 8.20 -0.63
N ALA A 70 12.58 9.17 -1.21
CA ALA A 70 12.04 10.25 -2.03
C ALA A 70 11.22 9.77 -3.24
N TRP A 71 11.37 8.51 -3.67
CA TRP A 71 10.55 7.94 -4.74
C TRP A 71 9.07 7.81 -4.37
N LEU A 72 8.75 7.65 -3.08
CA LEU A 72 7.36 7.64 -2.61
C LEU A 72 6.73 9.03 -2.79
N ASP A 73 7.44 10.07 -2.33
CA ASP A 73 6.99 11.47 -2.45
C ASP A 73 6.87 11.90 -3.92
N GLU A 74 7.80 11.46 -4.77
CA GLU A 74 7.75 11.72 -6.21
C GLU A 74 6.54 11.06 -6.87
N ALA A 75 6.16 9.83 -6.49
CA ALA A 75 4.98 9.16 -7.01
C ALA A 75 3.67 9.87 -6.59
N LEU A 76 3.62 10.43 -5.37
CA LEU A 76 2.53 11.30 -4.93
C LEU A 76 2.48 12.59 -5.76
N ARG A 77 3.63 13.25 -5.94
CA ARG A 77 3.74 14.51 -6.71
C ARG A 77 3.34 14.32 -8.18
N ARG A 78 3.61 13.15 -8.76
CA ARG A 78 3.17 12.78 -10.11
C ARG A 78 1.69 12.39 -10.19
N GLY A 79 1.01 12.24 -9.06
CA GLY A 79 -0.37 11.78 -8.99
C GLY A 79 -0.54 10.32 -9.39
N GLU A 80 0.51 9.51 -9.29
CA GLU A 80 0.46 8.05 -9.47
C GLU A 80 -0.12 7.37 -8.22
N LEU A 81 0.15 7.96 -7.06
CA LEU A 81 -0.41 7.63 -5.76
C LEU A 81 -1.25 8.79 -5.23
N MET A 82 -2.16 8.48 -4.31
CA MET A 82 -2.88 9.46 -3.51
C MET A 82 -2.91 9.02 -2.05
N GLU A 83 -2.88 9.98 -1.13
CA GLU A 83 -3.28 9.73 0.25
C GLU A 83 -4.80 9.58 0.30
N TYR A 84 -5.27 8.51 0.91
CA TYR A 84 -6.67 8.12 0.88
C TYR A 84 -7.10 7.46 2.18
N TRP A 85 -8.37 7.61 2.53
CA TRP A 85 -8.98 6.89 3.66
C TRP A 85 -9.80 5.72 3.13
N ALA A 86 -9.23 4.52 3.16
CA ALA A 86 -9.94 3.28 2.81
C ALA A 86 -10.47 2.62 4.10
N HIS A 87 -9.93 1.45 4.45
CA HIS A 87 -10.11 0.90 5.80
C HIS A 87 -9.44 1.82 6.84
N GLU A 88 -8.29 2.42 6.50
CA GLU A 88 -7.55 3.41 7.27
C GLU A 88 -6.83 4.39 6.32
N ALA A 89 -6.14 5.40 6.87
CA ALA A 89 -5.22 6.24 6.10
C ALA A 89 -4.18 5.40 5.34
N CYS A 90 -4.05 5.61 4.04
CA CYS A 90 -3.19 4.80 3.17
C CYS A 90 -2.75 5.55 1.91
N PHE A 91 -1.68 5.07 1.28
CA PHE A 91 -1.35 5.37 -0.11
C PHE A 91 -2.09 4.40 -1.04
N LEU A 92 -2.87 4.96 -1.94
CA LEU A 92 -3.68 4.26 -2.93
C LEU A 92 -3.15 4.53 -4.34
N PRO A 93 -2.92 3.50 -5.19
CA PRO A 93 -2.65 3.71 -6.60
C PRO A 93 -3.84 4.40 -7.29
N ARG A 94 -3.58 5.43 -8.08
CA ARG A 94 -4.64 6.20 -8.76
C ARG A 94 -5.61 5.35 -9.58
N ARG A 95 -5.12 4.27 -10.20
CA ARG A 95 -5.94 3.35 -10.99
C ARG A 95 -6.99 2.61 -10.15
N ASP A 96 -6.73 2.43 -8.86
CA ASP A 96 -7.55 1.62 -7.95
C ASP A 96 -8.58 2.47 -7.20
N PHE A 97 -8.60 3.79 -7.41
CA PHE A 97 -9.57 4.72 -6.81
C PHE A 97 -11.03 4.32 -6.99
N LYS A 98 -11.40 3.74 -8.15
CA LYS A 98 -12.78 3.30 -8.40
C LYS A 98 -13.14 1.99 -7.67
N THR A 99 -12.13 1.20 -7.31
CA THR A 99 -12.29 -0.13 -6.69
C THR A 99 -12.52 -0.02 -5.19
N TYR A 100 -11.95 1.02 -4.57
CA TYR A 100 -12.15 1.36 -3.17
C TYR A 100 -13.14 2.51 -3.11
N PRO A 101 -14.47 2.24 -3.20
CA PRO A 101 -15.43 3.29 -2.86
C PRO A 101 -15.11 3.75 -1.44
N PRO A 102 -15.18 5.05 -1.16
CA PRO A 102 -14.91 5.56 0.17
C PRO A 102 -15.83 4.84 1.14
N SER A 103 -15.24 4.02 2.01
CA SER A 103 -15.95 3.32 3.09
C SER A 103 -16.69 4.32 3.99
N TYR A 104 -16.22 5.57 3.99
CA TYR A 104 -16.77 6.72 4.71
C TYR A 104 -16.67 7.99 3.86
N ALA A 105 -17.49 8.13 2.82
CA ALA A 105 -17.75 9.45 2.24
C ALA A 105 -18.84 10.15 3.06
N VAL A 106 -18.50 11.22 3.76
CA VAL A 106 -19.47 12.33 3.92
C VAL A 106 -18.99 13.45 3.02
N ALA A 107 -19.72 13.65 1.92
CA ALA A 107 -19.45 14.74 0.99
C ALA A 107 -19.70 16.09 1.68
N GLY A 108 -18.63 16.83 1.97
CA GLY A 108 -18.70 18.26 2.26
C GLY A 108 -18.78 19.07 0.96
N LYS A 109 -19.55 20.16 0.95
CA LYS A 109 -19.96 20.89 -0.26
C LYS A 109 -18.84 21.59 -1.05
N ASP A 110 -17.61 21.70 -0.54
CA ASP A 110 -16.59 22.61 -1.11
C ASP A 110 -15.18 22.00 -1.26
N GLY A 111 -15.10 20.73 -1.70
CA GLY A 111 -13.82 20.04 -1.92
C GLY A 111 -13.44 19.10 -0.78
N LEU A 112 -12.52 18.18 -1.05
CA LEU A 112 -12.15 17.07 -0.15
C LEU A 112 -11.53 17.59 1.17
N GLU A 113 -12.36 17.89 2.15
CA GLU A 113 -11.95 18.01 3.54
C GLU A 113 -12.09 16.65 4.22
N ILE A 114 -10.95 16.08 4.64
CA ILE A 114 -10.88 14.84 5.42
C ILE A 114 -11.25 15.20 6.87
N SER A 115 -12.50 14.95 7.25
CA SER A 115 -12.93 15.12 8.65
C SER A 115 -12.25 14.07 9.52
N ARG A 116 -11.46 14.53 10.51
CA ARG A 116 -10.90 13.70 11.59
C ARG A 116 -11.99 12.85 12.22
N GLY A 117 -11.83 11.54 12.17
CA GLY A 117 -12.47 10.57 13.05
C GLY A 117 -11.41 9.85 13.88
N MET A 118 -10.64 10.60 14.66
CA MET A 118 -9.88 10.05 15.79
C MET A 118 -10.83 10.07 16.98
N ASP A 119 -11.44 8.92 17.27
CA ASP A 119 -11.88 8.51 18.60
C ASP A 119 -11.89 6.98 18.63
N ALA A 120 -10.69 6.40 18.72
CA ALA A 120 -10.40 5.06 19.22
C ALA A 120 -8.93 5.02 19.70
#